data_AF-A0A563W2C0-F1
#
_entry.id   AF-A0A563W2C0-F1
#
_cell.length_a   1.000
_cell.length_b   1.000
_cell.length_c   1.000
_cell.angle_alpha   90.00
_cell.angle_beta   90.00
_cell.angle_gamma   90.00
#
_symmetry.space_group_name_H-M   'P 1'
#
loop_
_entity.id
_entity.type
_entity.pdbx_description
1 polymer ?
#
loop_
_entity_poly.entity_id
_entity_poly.type
_entity_poly.pdbx_seq_one_letter_code
_entity_poly.pdbx_strand_id
1 'polypeptide(L)' 'MLISCLVKGANILYELAVTDDYKDASGKYFDNDRGNFAKAHLDAYDETEIDKLIATTVEILADR' A
#
# COMPACT_ATOMS: atom_id res chain seq x y z
N MET A 1 -8.61 6.04 23.25
CA MET A 1 -8.76 4.91 22.31
C MET A 1 -8.54 5.33 20.85
N LEU A 2 -9.15 6.42 20.34
CA LEU A 2 -8.96 6.89 18.95
C LEU A 2 -7.54 7.37 18.57
N ILE A 3 -6.75 7.89 19.53
CA ILE A 3 -5.39 8.43 19.27
C ILE A 3 -4.36 7.30 19.02
N SER A 4 -4.59 6.10 19.57
CA SER A 4 -3.60 5.01 19.54
C SER A 4 -3.34 4.48 18.11
N CYS A 5 -4.39 4.30 17.31
CA CYS A 5 -4.26 3.76 15.95
C CYS A 5 -3.56 4.74 15.00
N LEU A 6 -3.77 6.05 15.17
CA LEU A 6 -3.12 7.09 14.38
C LEU A 6 -1.60 7.08 14.62
N VAL A 7 -1.18 7.00 15.89
CA VAL A 7 0.24 6.94 16.26
C VAL A 7 0.89 5.66 15.72
N LYS A 8 0.19 4.52 15.82
CA LYS A 8 0.68 3.25 15.28
C LYS A 8 0.91 3.33 13.76
N GLY A 9 -0.05 3.87 13.01
CA GLY A 9 0.08 4.03 11.56
C GLY A 9 1.23 4.98 11.17
N ALA A 10 1.37 6.10 11.87
CA ALA A 10 2.45 7.06 11.63
C ALA A 10 3.83 6.44 11.88
N ASN A 11 4.00 5.65 12.94
CA ASN A 11 5.25 4.97 13.22
C ASN A 11 5.59 3.93 12.15
N ILE A 12 4.61 3.14 11.71
CA ILE A 12 4.81 2.16 10.62
C ILE A 12 5.29 2.87 9.35
N LEU A 13 4.67 3.98 8.97
CA LEU A 13 5.09 4.75 7.79
C LEU A 13 6.50 5.32 7.94
N TYR A 14 6.82 5.86 9.12
CA TYR A 14 8.16 6.38 9.41
C TYR A 14 9.23 5.28 9.31
N GLU A 15 8.98 4.13 9.93
CA GLU A 15 9.91 3.00 9.92
C GLU A 15 10.11 2.48 8.50
N LEU A 16 9.03 2.18 7.77
CA LEU A 16 9.11 1.64 6.41
C LEU A 16 9.78 2.59 5.41
N ALA A 17 9.70 3.91 5.64
CA ALA A 17 10.24 4.90 4.71
C ALA A 17 11.67 5.35 5.01
N VAL A 18 12.10 5.30 6.28
CA VAL A 18 13.34 5.95 6.73
C VAL A 18 14.41 4.95 7.20
N THR A 19 14.02 3.77 7.69
CA THR A 19 15.01 2.83 8.24
C THR A 19 15.65 1.98 7.15
N ASP A 20 16.93 1.65 7.34
CA ASP A 20 17.66 0.75 6.43
C ASP A 20 17.15 -0.70 6.51
N ASP A 21 16.42 -1.06 7.57
CA ASP A 21 15.85 -2.39 7.78
C ASP A 21 14.89 -2.81 6.64
N TYR A 22 14.28 -1.83 5.97
CA TYR A 22 13.29 -2.04 4.90
C TYR A 22 13.72 -1.53 3.53
N LYS A 23 15.00 -1.17 3.34
CA LYS A 23 15.52 -0.63 2.08
C LYS A 23 15.25 -1.55 0.86
N ASP A 24 15.26 -2.87 1.07
CA ASP A 24 15.05 -3.89 0.05
C ASP A 24 13.61 -4.44 0.04
N ALA A 25 12.68 -3.73 0.70
CA ALA A 25 11.28 -4.13 0.80
C ALA A 25 10.36 -3.47 -0.25
N SER A 26 10.92 -2.67 -1.17
CA SER A 26 10.16 -2.04 -2.24
C SER A 26 9.38 -3.08 -3.06
N GLY A 27 8.13 -2.76 -3.40
CA GLY A 27 7.20 -3.67 -4.09
C GLY A 27 6.53 -4.73 -3.19
N LYS A 28 6.88 -4.83 -1.91
CA LYS A 28 6.20 -5.72 -0.96
C LYS A 28 5.02 -5.01 -0.30
N TYR A 29 3.96 -5.76 -0.03
CA TYR A 29 2.79 -5.28 0.70
C TYR A 29 2.97 -5.48 2.21
N PHE A 30 2.83 -4.41 2.99
CA PHE A 30 2.84 -4.46 4.45
C PHE A 30 1.41 -4.47 5.00
N ASP A 31 1.06 -5.51 5.76
CA ASP A 31 -0.23 -5.67 6.39
C ASP A 31 -0.21 -4.98 7.76
N ASN A 32 -0.94 -3.86 7.90
CA ASN A 32 -0.94 -3.03 9.10
C ASN A 32 -1.77 -3.61 10.26
N ASP A 33 -2.67 -4.55 9.96
CA ASP A 33 -3.44 -5.30 10.94
C ASP A 33 -2.56 -6.38 11.58
N ARG A 34 -1.78 -7.09 10.74
CA ARG A 34 -0.84 -8.14 11.17
C ARG A 34 0.52 -7.60 11.62
N GLY A 35 0.86 -6.36 11.25
CA GLY A 35 2.13 -5.72 11.56
C GLY A 35 3.34 -6.35 10.88
N ASN A 36 3.18 -6.95 9.69
CA ASN A 36 4.28 -7.56 8.94
C ASN A 36 3.98 -7.61 7.43
N PHE A 37 4.99 -7.89 6.61
CA PHE A 37 4.80 -8.15 5.19
C PHE A 37 4.00 -9.43 4.95
N ALA A 38 3.04 -9.35 4.04
CA ALA A 38 2.17 -10.45 3.67
C ALA A 38 1.86 -10.37 2.17
N LYS A 39 1.23 -11.43 1.66
CA LYS A 39 0.60 -11.36 0.33
C LYS A 39 -0.68 -10.53 0.46
N ALA A 40 -0.83 -9.56 -0.43
CA ALA A 40 -2.10 -8.86 -0.61
C ALA A 40 -3.15 -9.82 -1.20
N HIS A 41 -4.36 -9.29 -1.40
CA HIS A 41 -5.38 -9.98 -2.19
C HIS A 41 -4.84 -10.34 -3.59
N LEU A 42 -5.30 -11.45 -4.16
CA LEU A 42 -4.78 -11.96 -5.44
C LEU A 42 -4.96 -10.97 -6.58
N ASP A 43 -6.09 -10.25 -6.61
CA ASP A 43 -6.40 -9.23 -7.62
C ASP A 43 -5.39 -8.08 -7.64
N ALA A 44 -4.68 -7.82 -6.53
CA ALA A 44 -3.61 -6.82 -6.49
C ALA A 44 -2.37 -7.23 -7.31
N TYR A 45 -2.34 -8.47 -7.79
CA TYR A 45 -1.30 -9.03 -8.64
C TYR A 45 -1.83 -9.48 -10.01
N ASP A 46 -3.11 -9.21 -10.32
CA ASP A 46 -3.67 -9.47 -11.65
C ASP A 46 -3.42 -8.26 -12.55
N GLU A 47 -2.48 -8.40 -13.48
CA GLU A 47 -2.12 -7.36 -14.45
C GLU A 47 -3.33 -6.86 -15.25
N THR A 48 -4.28 -7.75 -15.57
CA THR A 48 -5.47 -7.39 -16.35
C THR A 48 -6.39 -6.45 -15.56
N GLU A 49 -6.57 -6.70 -14.27
CA GLU A 49 -7.39 -5.85 -13.40
C GLU A 49 -6.69 -4.53 -13.08
N ILE A 50 -5.37 -4.55 -12.92
CA ILE A 50 -4.56 -3.34 -12.73
C ILE A 50 -4.65 -2.42 -13.96
N ASP A 51 -4.48 -2.96 -15.16
CA ASP A 51 -4.52 -2.19 -16.40
C ASP A 51 -5.91 -1.57 -16.64
N LYS A 52 -6.98 -2.34 -16.38
CA LYS A 52 -8.36 -1.82 -16.44
C LYS A 52 -8.59 -0.68 -15.46
N LEU A 53 -8.11 -0.82 -14.22
CA LEU A 53 -8.23 0.20 -13.19
C LEU A 53 -7.53 1.49 -13.62
N ILE A 54 -6.30 1.39 -14.13
CA ILE A 54 -5.52 2.54 -14.62
C ILE A 54 -6.23 3.21 -15.79
N ALA A 55 -6.64 2.45 -16.81
CA ALA A 55 -7.33 2.99 -17.98
C ALA A 55 -8.62 3.74 -17.61
N THR A 56 -9.46 3.12 -16.77
CA THR A 56 -10.70 3.74 -16.28
C THR A 56 -10.43 5.01 -15.49
N THR A 57 -9.38 5.01 -14.64
CA THR A 57 -9.00 6.21 -13.86
C THR A 57 -8.56 7.34 -14.77
N VAL A 58 -7.80 7.04 -15.82
CA VAL A 58 -7.35 8.03 -16.81
C VAL A 58 -8.54 8.60 -17.59
N GLU A 59 -9.50 7.77 -18.00
CA GLU A 59 -10.73 8.21 -18.68
C GLU A 59 -11.53 9.20 -17.83
N ILE A 60 -11.73 8.89 -16.54
CA ILE A 60 -12.44 9.77 -15.59
C ILE A 60 -11.72 11.11 -15.40
N LEU A 61 -10.39 11.12 -15.41
CA LEU A 61 -9.59 12.34 -15.26
C LEU A 61 -9.56 13.19 -16.54
N ALA A 62 -9.68 12.56 -17.72
CA ALA A 62 -9.69 13.24 -19.00
C ALA A 62 -11.05 13.87 -19.35
N ASP A 63 -12.15 13.36 -18.78
CA ASP A 63 -13.52 13.89 -18.95
C ASP A 63 -13.81 15.13 -18.06
N ARG A 64 -12.77 15.85 -17.62
CA ARG A 64 -12.87 17.07 -16.81
C ARG A 64 -12.37 18.30 -17.52
#